data_AF-A0AAJ0D6Y1-F1
#
_entry.id   AF-A0AAJ0D6Y1-F1
#
_cell.length_a   1.000
_cell.length_b   1.000
_cell.length_c   1.000
_cell.angle_alpha   90.00
_cell.angle_beta   90.00
_cell.angle_gamma   90.00
#
_symmetry.space_group_name_H-M   'P 1'
#
loop_
_entity.id
_entity.type
_entity.pdbx_description
1 polymer ?
#
loop_
_entity_poly.entity_id
_entity_poly.type
_entity_poly.pdbx_seq_one_letter_code
_entity_poly.pdbx_strand_id
1 'polypeptide(L)'
;MVWFRQLAFRRPLLTVSQIDGPSAGSKAAYIGGIQHAPADNGVNTLYVNVANCKNILWHWDIRGVGSSEYPVKGFNYFALDTKCQCSRLDLEFNSIAWGQDTGYGLVGPNGTVQN
;
A
#
# COMPACT_ATOMS: atom_id res chain seq x y z
N MET A 1 -10.68 -15.68 -4.35
CA MET A 1 -9.94 -15.32 -3.12
C MET A 1 -9.37 -13.93 -3.38
N VAL A 2 -10.02 -12.90 -2.84
CA VAL A 2 -9.97 -11.52 -3.35
C VAL A 2 -9.37 -10.63 -2.26
N TRP A 3 -8.07 -10.37 -2.37
CA TRP A 3 -7.38 -9.37 -1.56
C TRP A 3 -6.92 -8.25 -2.51
N PHE A 4 -7.60 -7.11 -2.41
CA PHE A 4 -7.45 -5.85 -3.15
C PHE A 4 -7.73 -5.85 -4.67
N ARG A 5 -9.02 -5.85 -5.06
CA ARG A 5 -9.49 -5.26 -6.32
C ARG A 5 -10.36 -4.02 -6.03
N GLN A 6 -9.88 -2.84 -6.47
CA GLN A 6 -10.63 -1.80 -7.18
C GLN A 6 -11.88 -1.17 -6.52
N LEU A 7 -11.81 0.08 -5.99
CA LEU A 7 -13.01 0.90 -5.74
C LEU A 7 -12.75 2.43 -5.81
N ALA A 8 -13.40 3.08 -6.77
CA ALA A 8 -13.35 4.53 -7.03
C ALA A 8 -14.58 5.33 -6.50
N PHE A 9 -14.37 6.65 -6.31
CA PHE A 9 -15.31 7.80 -6.25
C PHE A 9 -15.66 8.56 -4.92
N ARG A 10 -15.34 9.87 -4.99
CA ARG A 10 -15.86 11.17 -4.44
C ARG A 10 -16.37 11.38 -2.97
N ARG A 11 -15.43 11.90 -2.14
CA ARG A 11 -15.45 12.96 -1.07
C ARG A 11 -16.51 12.97 0.07
N PRO A 12 -16.16 13.51 1.29
CA PRO A 12 -14.84 13.87 1.82
C PRO A 12 -14.51 13.32 3.23
N LEU A 13 -13.27 12.84 3.42
CA LEU A 13 -12.32 13.27 4.49
C LEU A 13 -11.02 12.46 4.52
N LEU A 14 -10.91 11.37 3.76
CA LEU A 14 -9.65 10.70 3.48
C LEU A 14 -9.78 10.06 2.10
N THR A 15 -8.84 10.34 1.21
CA THR A 15 -8.71 9.62 -0.07
C THR A 15 -7.45 8.78 0.01
N VAL A 16 -7.58 7.47 -0.14
CA VAL A 16 -6.43 6.59 -0.28
C VAL A 16 -6.31 6.19 -1.74
N SER A 17 -5.12 6.37 -2.31
CA SER A 17 -4.82 6.08 -3.69
C SER A 17 -3.64 5.12 -3.77
N GLN A 18 -3.72 4.14 -4.65
CA GLN A 18 -2.50 3.65 -5.29
C GLN A 18 -2.06 4.68 -6.31
N ILE A 19 -0.81 4.62 -6.76
CA ILE A 19 -0.30 5.59 -7.74
C ILE A 19 -1.13 5.58 -9.05
N ASP A 20 -1.83 4.48 -9.33
CA ASP A 20 -2.70 4.28 -10.50
C ASP A 20 -4.20 4.53 -10.24
N GLY A 21 -4.60 4.97 -9.05
CA GLY A 21 -5.99 5.39 -8.76
C GLY A 21 -6.47 5.17 -7.33
N PRO A 22 -7.64 5.73 -6.96
CA PRO A 22 -8.19 5.63 -5.60
C PRO A 22 -8.52 4.17 -5.23
N SER A 23 -7.98 3.71 -4.10
CA SER A 23 -8.30 2.42 -3.48
C SER A 23 -9.40 2.53 -2.43
N ALA A 24 -9.63 3.73 -1.88
CA ALA A 24 -10.78 4.05 -1.04
C ALA A 24 -11.25 5.50 -1.25
N GLY A 25 -12.53 5.68 -1.56
CA GLY A 25 -13.15 6.99 -1.84
C GLY A 25 -13.59 7.79 -0.61
N SER A 26 -13.64 7.17 0.57
CA SER A 26 -14.04 7.81 1.82
C SER A 26 -13.31 7.22 3.03
N LYS A 27 -13.30 7.97 4.14
CA LYS A 27 -12.76 7.49 5.43
C LYS A 27 -13.48 6.23 5.92
N ALA A 28 -14.80 6.17 5.78
CA ALA A 28 -15.59 5.00 6.18
C ALA A 28 -15.23 3.78 5.33
N ALA A 29 -15.09 3.95 4.01
CA ALA A 29 -14.67 2.87 3.12
C ALA A 29 -13.25 2.38 3.44
N TYR A 30 -12.33 3.31 3.73
CA TYR A 30 -10.97 2.95 4.16
C TYR A 30 -10.97 2.16 5.46
N ILE A 31 -11.65 2.64 6.51
CA ILE A 31 -11.75 1.94 7.79
C ILE A 31 -12.39 0.57 7.61
N GLY A 32 -13.48 0.49 6.83
CA GLY A 32 -14.13 -0.77 6.51
C GLY A 32 -13.19 -1.74 5.80
N GLY A 33 -12.40 -1.28 4.84
CA GLY A 33 -11.40 -2.10 4.17
C GLY A 33 -10.34 -2.66 5.12
N ILE A 34 -9.80 -1.83 6.01
CA ILE A 34 -8.78 -2.25 6.98
C ILE A 34 -9.35 -3.19 8.04
N GLN A 35 -10.56 -2.95 8.55
CA GLN A 35 -11.18 -3.80 9.59
C GLN A 35 -11.47 -5.23 9.12
N HIS A 36 -11.66 -5.42 7.82
CA HIS A 36 -11.90 -6.74 7.24
C HIS A 36 -10.61 -7.36 6.68
N ALA A 37 -9.50 -6.63 6.67
CA ALA A 37 -8.18 -7.10 6.28
C ALA A 37 -7.64 -8.20 7.22
N PRO A 38 -6.89 -9.21 6.72
CA PRO A 38 -6.13 -10.07 7.60
C PRO A 38 -5.16 -9.18 8.37
N ALA A 39 -4.92 -9.50 9.62
CA ALA A 39 -3.95 -8.74 10.40
C ALA A 39 -2.55 -8.87 9.78
N ASP A 40 -1.90 -7.74 9.55
CA ASP A 40 -0.49 -7.72 9.20
C ASP A 40 0.33 -8.09 10.43
N ASN A 41 1.17 -9.13 10.32
CA ASN A 41 2.06 -9.53 11.40
C ASN A 41 3.44 -8.87 11.20
N GLY A 42 3.78 -7.92 12.07
CA GLY A 42 5.14 -7.40 12.17
C GLY A 42 5.54 -6.42 11.05
N VAL A 43 4.75 -5.35 10.87
CA VAL A 43 5.18 -4.20 10.07
C VAL A 43 6.44 -3.60 10.69
N ASN A 44 7.55 -3.63 9.97
CA ASN A 44 8.80 -3.01 10.39
C ASN A 44 8.96 -1.66 9.69
N THR A 45 9.24 -0.62 10.48
CA THR A 45 9.55 0.69 9.93
C THR A 45 11.02 0.75 9.55
N LEU A 46 11.28 0.93 8.25
CA LEU A 46 12.64 1.08 7.74
C LEU A 46 13.10 2.53 7.81
N TYR A 47 12.22 3.46 7.44
CA TYR A 47 12.55 4.88 7.43
C TYR A 47 11.30 5.76 7.43
N VAL A 48 11.39 6.95 8.02
CA VAL A 48 10.36 7.99 7.95
C VAL A 48 11.03 9.30 7.55
N ASN A 49 10.53 9.94 6.50
CA ASN A 49 10.95 11.26 6.05
C ASN A 49 9.80 12.26 6.24
N VAL A 50 10.06 13.34 6.96
CA VAL A 50 9.16 14.49 7.01
C VAL A 50 9.66 15.50 5.97
N ALA A 51 9.13 15.38 4.75
CA ALA A 51 9.57 16.21 3.62
C ALA A 51 9.23 17.69 3.84
N ASN A 52 8.14 17.99 4.56
CA ASN A 52 7.77 19.30 5.07
C ASN A 52 6.64 19.17 6.12
N CYS A 53 6.12 20.30 6.63
CA CYS A 53 5.06 20.31 7.64
C CYS A 53 3.74 19.62 7.25
N LYS A 54 3.54 19.31 5.96
CA LYS A 54 2.33 18.70 5.42
C LYS A 54 2.57 17.34 4.78
N ASN A 55 3.82 16.89 4.64
CA ASN A 55 4.12 15.69 3.87
C ASN A 55 5.06 14.76 4.62
N ILE A 56 4.62 13.51 4.76
CA ILE A 56 5.38 12.44 5.39
C ILE A 56 5.51 11.29 4.39
N LEU A 57 6.71 10.77 4.21
CA LEU A 57 6.97 9.52 3.51
C LEU A 57 7.40 8.48 4.54
N TRP A 58 6.71 7.35 4.59
CA TRP A 58 7.03 6.22 5.46
C TRP A 58 7.40 5.01 4.62
N HIS A 59 8.58 4.45 4.85
CA HIS A 59 9.09 3.24 4.22
C HIS A 59 9.05 2.09 5.22
N TRP A 60 8.50 0.96 4.81
CA TRP A 60 8.26 -0.19 5.67
C TRP A 60 8.51 -1.50 4.94
N ASP A 61 8.65 -2.57 5.73
CA ASP A 61 8.53 -3.94 5.25
C ASP A 61 7.57 -4.77 6.12
N ILE A 62 6.98 -5.80 5.53
CA ILE A 62 6.13 -6.78 6.18
C ILE A 62 6.60 -8.17 5.75
N ARG A 63 6.68 -9.09 6.72
CA ARG A 63 6.90 -10.52 6.48
C ARG A 63 5.60 -11.27 6.77
N GLY A 64 5.41 -12.44 6.16
CA GLY A 64 4.20 -13.23 6.41
C GLY A 64 3.03 -12.92 5.47
N VAL A 65 3.23 -12.09 4.44
CA VAL A 65 2.23 -11.85 3.39
C VAL A 65 2.37 -12.92 2.32
N GLY A 66 1.24 -13.47 1.85
CA GLY A 66 1.19 -14.50 0.81
C GLY A 66 1.99 -15.76 1.16
N SER A 67 2.94 -16.16 0.32
CA SER A 67 3.78 -17.35 0.57
C SER A 67 4.81 -17.13 1.68
N SER A 68 5.05 -15.87 2.07
CA SER A 68 6.11 -15.45 3.00
C SER A 68 7.53 -15.66 2.49
N GLU A 69 7.72 -16.05 1.22
CA GLU A 69 9.05 -16.28 0.64
C GLU A 69 9.86 -14.98 0.51
N TYR A 70 9.18 -13.89 0.14
CA TYR A 70 9.81 -12.58 -0.04
C TYR A 70 9.15 -11.51 0.84
N PRO A 71 9.93 -10.62 1.48
CA PRO A 71 9.37 -9.50 2.22
C PRO A 71 8.68 -8.52 1.26
N VAL A 72 7.47 -8.11 1.62
CA VAL A 72 6.79 -7.01 0.94
C VAL A 72 7.33 -5.72 1.52
N LYS A 73 7.82 -4.84 0.65
CA LYS A 73 8.31 -3.51 1.01
C LYS A 73 7.45 -2.48 0.34
N GLY A 74 7.13 -1.41 1.07
CA GLY A 74 6.28 -0.37 0.55
C GLY A 74 6.57 0.99 1.13
N PHE A 75 5.96 1.97 0.48
CA PHE A 75 5.96 3.36 0.87
C PHE A 75 4.54 3.83 1.08
N ASN A 76 4.36 4.64 2.11
CA ASN A 76 3.19 5.49 2.29
C ASN A 76 3.59 6.96 2.20
N TYR A 77 2.94 7.69 1.31
CA TYR A 77 3.02 9.14 1.27
C TYR A 77 1.75 9.74 1.86
N PHE A 78 1.90 10.45 2.97
CA PHE A 78 0.81 11.14 3.65
C PHE A 78 0.83 12.62 3.29
N ALA A 79 -0.31 13.15 2.87
CA ALA A 79 -0.56 14.59 2.78
C ALA A 79 -1.51 15.03 3.90
N LEU A 80 -1.04 15.96 4.73
CA LEU A 80 -1.76 16.49 5.88
C LEU A 80 -2.48 17.79 5.53
N ASP A 81 -3.64 18.00 6.14
CA ASP A 81 -4.34 19.28 6.12
C ASP A 81 -3.76 20.26 7.17
N THR A 82 -4.35 21.45 7.27
CA THR A 82 -3.93 22.48 8.24
C THR A 82 -4.23 22.13 9.69
N LYS A 83 -4.98 21.05 9.95
CA LYS A 83 -5.30 20.52 11.29
C LYS A 83 -4.47 19.27 11.61
N CYS A 84 -3.41 19.01 10.84
CA CYS A 84 -2.56 17.83 10.96
C CYS A 84 -3.31 16.50 10.77
N GLN A 85 -4.42 16.50 10.03
CA GLN A 85 -5.15 15.28 9.67
C GLN A 85 -4.69 14.78 8.30
N CYS A 86 -4.57 13.46 8.14
CA CYS A 86 -4.30 12.88 6.83
C CYS A 86 -5.48 13.13 5.88
N SER A 87 -5.24 13.91 4.85
CA SER A 87 -6.21 14.27 3.81
C SER A 87 -6.11 13.36 2.58
N ARG A 88 -4.89 12.85 2.32
CA ARG A 88 -4.58 11.89 1.26
C ARG A 88 -3.47 10.95 1.72
N LEU A 89 -3.60 9.69 1.34
CA LEU A 89 -2.58 8.66 1.50
C LEU A 89 -2.32 8.00 0.15
N ASP A 90 -1.10 8.06 -0.34
CA ASP A 90 -0.66 7.24 -1.46
C ASP A 90 0.12 6.02 -0.93
N LEU A 91 -0.19 4.82 -1.43
CA LEU A 91 0.44 3.58 -1.00
C LEU A 91 0.98 2.83 -2.22
N GLU A 92 2.26 2.46 -2.17
CA GLU A 92 2.94 1.67 -3.21
C GLU A 92 3.80 0.58 -2.56
N PHE A 93 3.94 -0.58 -3.21
CA PHE A 93 4.76 -1.68 -2.71
C PHE A 93 5.33 -2.53 -3.86
N ASN A 94 6.36 -3.32 -3.57
CA ASN A 94 6.94 -4.22 -4.56
C ASN A 94 5.97 -5.33 -4.96
N SER A 95 5.34 -5.18 -6.13
CA SER A 95 4.40 -6.15 -6.70
C SER A 95 5.02 -7.49 -7.10
N ILE A 96 6.36 -7.59 -7.18
CA ILE A 96 7.10 -8.80 -7.55
C ILE A 96 6.88 -9.94 -6.53
N ALA A 97 7.02 -9.64 -5.24
CA ALA A 97 6.78 -10.62 -4.17
C ALA A 97 5.33 -11.13 -4.23
N TRP A 98 4.39 -10.23 -4.51
CA TRP A 98 2.97 -10.56 -4.66
C TRP A 98 2.65 -11.35 -5.94
N GLY A 99 3.34 -11.02 -7.05
CA GLY A 99 3.20 -11.71 -8.32
C GLY A 99 3.59 -13.17 -8.20
N GLN A 100 4.72 -13.47 -7.57
CA GLN A 100 5.15 -14.84 -7.29
C GLN A 100 4.15 -15.58 -6.40
N ASP A 101 3.65 -14.94 -5.35
CA ASP A 101 2.66 -15.52 -4.43
C ASP A 101 1.31 -15.85 -5.07
N THR A 102 0.96 -15.15 -6.14
CA THR A 102 -0.31 -15.33 -6.87
C THR A 102 -0.15 -16.16 -8.16
N GLY A 103 1.03 -16.73 -8.38
CA GLY A 103 1.32 -17.63 -9.51
C GLY A 103 1.64 -16.92 -10.82
N TYR A 104 1.94 -15.61 -10.79
CA TYR A 104 2.49 -14.91 -11.94
C TYR A 104 3.99 -15.16 -12.05
N GLY A 105 4.43 -15.60 -13.23
CA GLY A 105 5.86 -15.70 -13.54
C GLY A 105 6.49 -14.32 -13.64
N LEU A 106 7.67 -14.16 -13.06
CA LEU A 106 8.45 -12.93 -13.20
C LEU A 106 9.19 -12.94 -14.53
N VAL A 107 9.04 -11.88 -15.32
CA VAL A 107 9.88 -11.67 -16.50
C VAL A 107 10.85 -10.53 -16.19
N GLY A 108 12.14 -10.88 -16.07
CA GLY A 108 13.19 -9.88 -15.89
C GLY A 108 13.31 -8.96 -17.11
N PRO A 109 14.00 -7.81 -16.98
CA PRO A 109 14.15 -6.83 -18.06
C PRO A 109 14.70 -7.40 -19.38
N ASN A 110 15.42 -8.54 -19.30
CA ASN A 110 16.02 -9.22 -20.44
C ASN A 110 15.18 -10.39 -20.98
N GLY A 111 13.91 -10.50 -20.58
CA GLY A 111 13.02 -11.60 -20.97
C GLY A 111 13.26 -12.90 -20.21
N THR A 112 14.13 -12.91 -19.19
CA THR A 112 14.41 -14.09 -18.39
C THR A 112 13.24 -14.36 -17.45
N VAL A 113 12.60 -15.53 -17.59
CA VAL A 113 11.60 -15.99 -16.64
C VAL A 113 12.31 -16.43 -15.37
N GLN A 114 12.00 -15.80 -14.23
CA GLN A 114 12.44 -16.31 -12.93
C GLN A 114 11.33 -17.21 -12.39
N ASN A 115 11.67 -18.49 -12.27
CA ASN A 115 10.83 -19.54 -11.68
C ASN A 115 11.00 -19.52 -10.16
#